data_AF-A0A7K4HB91-F1
#
_entry.id   AF-A0A7K4HB91-F1
#
_cell.length_a   1.000
_cell.length_b   1.000
_cell.length_c   1.000
_cell.angle_alpha   90.00
_cell.angle_beta   90.00
_cell.angle_gamma   90.00
#
_symmetry.space_group_name_H-M   'P 1'
#
loop_
_entity.id
_entity.type
_entity.pdbx_description
1 polymer ?
#
loop_
_entity_poly.entity_id
_entity_poly.type
_entity_poly.pdbx_seq_one_letter_code
_entity_poly.pdbx_strand_id
1 'polypeptide(L)'
;MINTPNHEVSSKLKCSICRTDINDRTMMYQSSLKLGIICAMCKQRFTDEEIEMIIDMFFALGEYFGARDRSQFSIKDIIFEFAVDLNEGKANFHTQNVRMWHKVLTYGITPREFLEELSLYVEQG
;
A
#
# COMPACT_ATOMS: atom_id res chain seq x y z
N MET A 1 -50.73 0.42 -4.09
CA MET A 1 -49.52 0.19 -4.92
C MET A 1 -48.35 0.79 -4.16
N ILE A 2 -47.48 -0.04 -3.61
CA ILE A 2 -46.30 0.42 -2.85
C ILE A 2 -45.13 0.43 -3.84
N ASN A 3 -44.69 1.64 -4.23
CA ASN A 3 -43.44 1.80 -4.97
C ASN A 3 -42.29 1.83 -3.97
N THR A 4 -41.64 0.69 -3.77
CA THR A 4 -40.29 0.65 -3.17
C THR A 4 -39.27 1.09 -4.22
N PRO A 5 -38.39 2.07 -3.95
CA PRO A 5 -37.28 2.38 -4.84
C PRO A 5 -36.33 1.19 -4.85
N ASN A 6 -36.04 0.70 -6.05
CA ASN A 6 -35.06 -0.34 -6.29
C ASN A 6 -33.67 0.25 -5.97
N HIS A 7 -33.18 0.03 -4.75
CA HIS A 7 -31.80 0.35 -4.39
C HIS A 7 -30.90 -0.71 -5.06
N GLU A 8 -30.64 -0.54 -6.35
CA GLU A 8 -29.51 -1.21 -7.01
C GLU A 8 -28.23 -0.61 -6.42
N VAL A 9 -27.78 -1.16 -5.31
CA VAL A 9 -26.41 -0.97 -4.84
C VAL A 9 -25.51 -1.74 -5.80
N SER A 10 -25.22 -1.14 -6.95
CA SER A 10 -24.09 -1.54 -7.78
C SER A 10 -22.84 -1.20 -6.98
N SER A 11 -22.35 -2.15 -6.17
CA SER A 11 -21.10 -1.97 -5.46
C SER A 11 -19.99 -1.84 -6.49
N LYS A 12 -19.50 -0.62 -6.69
CA LYS A 12 -18.36 -0.38 -7.55
C LYS A 12 -17.19 -1.22 -7.04
N LEU A 13 -16.58 -1.99 -7.94
CA LEU A 13 -15.38 -2.75 -7.61
C LEU A 13 -14.27 -1.76 -7.27
N LYS A 14 -13.49 -2.03 -6.22
CA LYS A 14 -12.40 -1.15 -5.78
C LYS A 14 -11.08 -1.89 -5.87
N CYS A 15 -10.03 -1.17 -6.26
CA CYS A 15 -8.67 -1.70 -6.26
C CYS A 15 -8.25 -2.13 -4.85
N SER A 16 -7.71 -3.33 -4.71
CA SER A 16 -7.23 -3.81 -3.40
C SER A 16 -6.01 -3.07 -2.87
N ILE A 17 -5.27 -2.37 -3.73
CA ILE A 17 -4.09 -1.58 -3.35
C ILE A 17 -4.45 -0.13 -3.04
N CYS A 18 -5.11 0.59 -3.97
CA CYS A 18 -5.34 2.04 -3.83
C CYS A 18 -6.79 2.45 -3.54
N ARG A 19 -7.72 1.47 -3.49
CA ARG A 19 -9.17 1.67 -3.26
C ARG A 19 -9.92 2.54 -4.27
N THR A 20 -9.27 3.00 -5.34
CA THR A 20 -9.95 3.66 -6.47
C THR A 20 -10.97 2.74 -7.12
N ASP A 21 -12.11 3.32 -7.53
CA ASP A 21 -13.16 2.62 -8.27
C ASP A 21 -12.63 2.07 -9.61
N ILE A 22 -12.96 0.81 -9.91
CA ILE A 22 -12.64 0.13 -11.16
C ILE A 22 -13.92 0.10 -12.00
N ASN A 23 -13.98 0.98 -12.99
CA ASN A 23 -15.13 1.10 -13.88
C ASN A 23 -15.04 0.18 -15.11
N ASP A 24 -13.84 -0.26 -15.48
CA ASP A 24 -13.59 -1.17 -16.60
C ASP A 24 -13.06 -2.52 -16.10
N ARG A 25 -13.89 -3.56 -16.27
CA ARG A 25 -13.61 -4.92 -15.81
C ARG A 25 -12.68 -5.70 -16.77
N THR A 26 -12.38 -5.16 -17.94
CA THR A 26 -11.50 -5.84 -18.92
C THR A 26 -10.01 -5.70 -18.57
N MET A 27 -9.65 -4.80 -17.66
CA MET A 27 -8.28 -4.54 -17.20
C MET A 27 -8.03 -4.98 -15.76
N MET A 28 -8.61 -6.11 -15.37
CA MET A 28 -8.45 -6.67 -14.02
C MET A 28 -7.33 -7.71 -14.01
N TYR A 29 -6.33 -7.49 -13.15
CA TYR A 29 -5.41 -8.54 -12.73
C TYR A 29 -5.93 -9.15 -11.43
N GLN A 30 -6.20 -10.45 -11.45
CA GLN A 30 -6.51 -11.22 -10.25
C GLN A 30 -5.19 -11.87 -9.80
N SER A 31 -4.70 -11.46 -8.63
CA SER A 31 -3.55 -12.16 -8.02
C SER A 31 -3.92 -13.63 -7.83
N SER A 32 -2.99 -14.50 -8.16
CA SER A 32 -3.10 -15.97 -8.06
C SER A 32 -3.32 -16.45 -6.62
N LEU A 33 -2.97 -15.63 -5.61
CA LEU A 33 -2.93 -16.05 -4.22
C LEU A 33 -4.01 -15.41 -3.33
N LYS A 34 -4.55 -14.23 -3.69
CA LYS A 34 -5.63 -13.58 -2.91
C LYS A 34 -6.58 -12.85 -3.85
N LEU A 35 -7.89 -13.01 -3.61
CA LEU A 35 -9.06 -12.54 -4.38
C LEU A 35 -9.17 -11.01 -4.60
N GLY A 36 -8.07 -10.25 -4.50
CA GLY A 36 -8.02 -8.82 -4.72
C GLY A 36 -8.01 -8.46 -6.19
N ILE A 37 -8.80 -7.45 -6.56
CA ILE A 37 -8.85 -6.91 -7.92
C ILE A 37 -7.90 -5.71 -7.96
N ILE A 38 -6.94 -5.72 -8.89
CA ILE A 38 -5.96 -4.63 -9.04
C ILE A 38 -6.32 -3.77 -10.25
N CYS A 39 -6.31 -2.45 -10.09
CA CYS A 39 -6.54 -1.51 -11.19
C CYS A 39 -5.30 -1.43 -12.12
N ALA A 40 -5.53 -1.06 -13.38
CA ALA A 40 -4.46 -0.92 -14.38
C ALA A 40 -3.30 -0.04 -13.91
N MET A 41 -3.59 1.07 -13.20
CA MET A 41 -2.56 1.97 -12.68
C MET A 41 -1.65 1.30 -11.65
N CYS A 42 -2.21 0.55 -10.70
CA CYS A 42 -1.40 -0.20 -9.73
C CYS A 42 -0.65 -1.34 -10.41
N LYS A 43 -1.25 -2.01 -11.40
CA LYS A 43 -0.58 -3.09 -12.15
C LYS A 43 0.59 -2.59 -13.00
N GLN A 44 0.53 -1.36 -13.52
CA GLN A 44 1.64 -0.73 -14.21
C GLN A 44 2.72 -0.22 -13.25
N ARG A 45 2.34 0.14 -12.02
CA ARG A 45 3.22 0.75 -11.03
C ARG A 45 4.04 -0.25 -10.24
N PHE A 46 3.52 -1.45 -10.01
CA PHE A 46 4.12 -2.46 -9.14
C PHE A 46 4.36 -3.76 -9.88
N THR A 47 5.42 -4.47 -9.50
CA THR A 47 5.66 -5.85 -9.94
C THR A 47 4.63 -6.80 -9.32
N ASP A 48 4.52 -8.03 -9.85
CA ASP A 48 3.63 -9.03 -9.27
C ASP A 48 4.00 -9.39 -7.82
N GLU A 49 5.29 -9.49 -7.53
CA GLU A 49 5.81 -9.75 -6.18
C GLU A 49 5.49 -8.59 -5.22
N GLU A 50 5.65 -7.34 -5.67
CA GLU A 50 5.27 -6.16 -4.88
C GLU A 50 3.75 -6.12 -4.64
N ILE A 51 2.95 -6.44 -5.65
CA ILE A 51 1.49 -6.48 -5.53
C ILE A 51 1.07 -7.47 -4.45
N GLU A 52 1.61 -8.69 -4.46
CA GLU A 52 1.31 -9.70 -3.44
C GLU A 52 1.71 -9.23 -2.05
N MET A 53 2.93 -8.69 -1.92
CA MET A 53 3.43 -8.16 -0.67
C MET A 53 2.55 -7.01 -0.12
N ILE A 54 2.16 -6.06 -0.97
CA ILE A 54 1.34 -4.90 -0.59
C ILE A 54 -0.06 -5.36 -0.15
N ILE A 55 -0.68 -6.27 -0.91
CA ILE A 55 -1.99 -6.83 -0.54
C ILE A 55 -1.90 -7.50 0.83
N ASP A 56 -0.85 -8.28 1.08
CA ASP A 56 -0.64 -8.98 2.34
C ASP A 56 -0.46 -8.02 3.50
N MET A 57 0.33 -6.96 3.32
CA MET A 57 0.50 -5.93 4.33
C MET A 57 -0.81 -5.20 4.64
N PHE A 58 -1.55 -4.73 3.63
CA PHE A 58 -2.81 -4.03 3.86
C PHE A 58 -3.93 -4.93 4.38
N PHE A 59 -3.89 -6.22 4.07
CA PHE A 59 -4.80 -7.19 4.67
C PHE A 59 -4.50 -7.39 6.17
N ALA A 60 -3.23 -7.49 6.54
CA ALA A 60 -2.81 -7.72 7.92
C ALA A 60 -2.89 -6.46 8.80
N LEU A 61 -2.56 -5.29 8.25
CA LEU A 61 -2.38 -4.04 9.00
C LEU A 61 -3.45 -2.98 8.69
N GLY A 62 -4.29 -3.20 7.67
CA GLY A 62 -5.29 -2.24 7.21
C GLY A 62 -4.71 -1.14 6.32
N GLU A 63 -5.50 -0.08 6.13
CA GLU A 63 -5.23 1.04 5.22
C GLU A 63 -5.12 0.62 3.74
N TYR A 64 -4.58 1.51 2.92
CA TYR A 64 -4.38 1.35 1.48
C TYR A 64 -3.31 2.32 0.99
N PHE A 65 -2.83 2.13 -0.24
CA PHE A 65 -1.78 2.93 -0.83
C PHE A 65 -2.24 4.38 -1.01
N GLY A 66 -1.47 5.33 -0.47
CA GLY A 66 -1.81 6.76 -0.52
C GLY A 66 -3.01 7.16 0.34
N ALA A 67 -3.35 6.37 1.37
CA ALA A 67 -4.38 6.73 2.35
C ALA A 67 -4.03 8.00 3.16
N ARG A 68 -2.74 8.37 3.23
CA ARG A 68 -2.22 9.52 3.96
C ARG A 68 -1.66 10.57 3.02
N ASP A 69 -1.65 11.82 3.49
CA ASP A 69 -1.12 12.95 2.73
C ASP A 69 0.40 12.82 2.57
N ARG A 70 0.84 12.64 1.31
CA ARG A 70 2.25 12.53 0.93
C ARG A 70 3.09 13.74 1.38
N SER A 71 2.50 14.92 1.52
CA SER A 71 3.23 16.12 1.99
C SER A 71 3.73 16.01 3.44
N GLN A 72 3.15 15.09 4.23
CA GLN A 72 3.55 14.79 5.60
C GLN A 72 4.62 13.68 5.67
N PHE A 73 5.02 13.12 4.54
CA PHE A 73 6.04 12.09 4.48
C PHE A 73 7.44 12.68 4.66
N SER A 74 8.24 12.04 5.52
CA SER A 74 9.64 12.35 5.74
C SER A 74 10.41 11.05 5.88
N ILE A 75 11.23 10.72 4.88
CA ILE A 75 12.06 9.52 4.90
C ILE A 75 13.00 9.49 6.11
N LYS A 76 13.55 10.64 6.51
CA LYS A 76 14.39 10.77 7.70
C LYS A 76 13.64 10.35 8.96
N ASP A 77 12.40 10.81 9.11
CA ASP A 77 11.59 10.49 10.30
C ASP A 77 11.23 9.00 10.32
N ILE A 78 10.90 8.41 9.16
CA ILE A 78 10.65 6.96 9.04
C ILE A 78 11.88 6.14 9.44
N ILE A 79 13.06 6.47 8.91
CA ILE A 79 14.31 5.76 9.24
C ILE A 79 14.66 5.93 10.71
N PHE A 80 14.50 7.15 11.25
CA PHE A 80 14.80 7.44 12.65
C PHE A 80 13.88 6.66 13.59
N GLU A 81 12.56 6.68 13.34
CA GLU A 81 11.61 5.87 14.09
C GLU A 81 11.96 4.38 14.04
N PHE A 82 12.27 3.85 12.85
CA PHE A 82 12.68 2.45 12.68
C PHE A 82 13.94 2.11 13.50
N ALA A 83 14.96 2.98 13.48
CA ALA A 83 16.20 2.78 14.22
C ALA A 83 15.98 2.81 15.75
N VAL A 84 15.16 3.74 16.25
CA VAL A 84 14.80 3.82 17.67
C VAL A 84 14.07 2.55 18.11
N ASP A 85 13.06 2.12 17.36
CA ASP A 85 12.26 0.95 17.69
C ASP A 85 13.09 -0.36 17.70
N LEU A 86 14.09 -0.48 16.83
CA LEU A 86 15.04 -1.59 16.85
C LEU A 86 15.95 -1.55 18.09
N ASN A 87 16.50 -0.37 18.42
CA ASN A 87 17.41 -0.22 19.55
C ASN A 87 16.73 -0.46 20.90
N GLU A 88 15.45 -0.12 21.02
CA GLU A 88 14.67 -0.31 22.23
C GLU A 88 14.14 -1.76 22.40
N GLY A 89 14.46 -2.67 21.47
CA GLY A 89 14.02 -4.06 21.51
C GLY A 89 12.50 -4.23 21.42
N LYS A 90 11.78 -3.20 20.95
CA LYS A 90 10.31 -3.16 20.90
C LYS A 90 9.72 -4.15 19.90
N ALA A 91 10.49 -4.59 18.91
CA ALA A 91 10.15 -5.73 18.06
C ALA A 91 11.40 -6.30 17.35
N ASN A 92 11.25 -7.48 16.76
CA ASN A 92 12.28 -8.05 15.89
C ASN A 92 12.39 -7.28 14.56
N PHE A 93 13.54 -7.43 13.91
CA PHE A 93 13.86 -6.74 12.65
C PHE A 93 12.79 -6.94 11.57
N HIS A 94 12.28 -8.16 11.43
CA HIS A 94 11.26 -8.47 10.42
C HIS A 94 9.97 -7.68 10.64
N THR A 95 9.47 -7.65 11.87
CA THR A 95 8.23 -6.94 12.21
C THR A 95 8.36 -5.44 11.98
N GLN A 96 9.51 -4.87 12.35
CA GLN A 96 9.76 -3.45 12.10
C GLN A 96 9.88 -3.14 10.61
N ASN A 97 10.50 -4.02 9.83
CA ASN A 97 10.61 -3.83 8.39
C ASN A 97 9.22 -3.82 7.73
N VAL A 98 8.34 -4.74 8.12
CA VAL A 98 6.95 -4.76 7.62
C VAL A 98 6.20 -3.48 8.01
N ARG A 99 6.34 -2.99 9.25
CA ARG A 99 5.71 -1.73 9.70
C ARG A 99 6.21 -0.51 8.95
N MET A 100 7.53 -0.43 8.73
CA MET A 100 8.15 0.64 7.96
C MET A 100 7.57 0.66 6.55
N TRP A 101 7.55 -0.48 5.85
CA TRP A 101 7.00 -0.58 4.51
C TRP A 101 5.51 -0.23 4.46
N HIS A 102 4.71 -0.72 5.40
CA HIS A 102 3.30 -0.34 5.51
C HIS A 102 3.12 1.18 5.65
N LYS A 103 3.90 1.83 6.51
CA LYS A 103 3.85 3.29 6.69
C LYS A 103 4.27 4.03 5.41
N VAL A 104 5.36 3.62 4.76
CA VAL A 104 5.82 4.20 3.49
C VAL A 104 4.74 4.11 2.41
N LEU A 105 4.12 2.94 2.24
CA LEU A 105 3.08 2.70 1.24
C LEU A 105 1.80 3.50 1.50
N THR A 106 1.41 3.69 2.77
CA THR A 106 0.21 4.49 3.10
C THR A 106 0.37 5.97 2.80
N TYR A 107 1.59 6.51 2.77
CA TYR A 107 1.89 7.84 2.24
C TYR A 107 1.98 7.91 0.70
N GLY A 108 1.73 6.80 0.01
CA GLY A 108 1.75 6.76 -1.45
C GLY A 108 3.15 6.81 -2.04
N ILE A 109 4.15 6.34 -1.29
CA ILE A 109 5.52 6.15 -1.74
C ILE A 109 5.69 4.69 -2.18
N THR A 110 6.19 4.47 -3.39
CA THR A 110 6.46 3.13 -3.93
C THR A 110 7.75 2.55 -3.36
N PRO A 111 7.95 1.22 -3.38
CA PRO A 111 9.20 0.60 -2.97
C PRO A 111 10.42 1.16 -3.70
N ARG A 112 10.29 1.37 -5.02
CA ARG A 112 11.35 1.98 -5.83
C ARG A 112 11.69 3.40 -5.37
N GLU A 113 10.69 4.29 -5.24
CA GLU A 113 10.92 5.67 -4.78
C GLU A 113 11.60 5.69 -3.41
N PHE A 114 11.15 4.85 -2.47
CA PHE A 114 11.76 4.79 -1.14
C PHE A 114 13.22 4.33 -1.18
N LEU A 115 13.55 3.31 -1.99
CA LEU A 115 14.93 2.82 -2.10
C LEU A 115 15.85 3.82 -2.80
N GLU A 116 15.34 4.54 -3.82
CA GLU A 116 16.07 5.62 -4.49
C GLU A 116 16.36 6.78 -3.54
N GLU A 117 15.40 7.18 -2.71
CA GLU A 117 15.63 8.22 -1.70
C GLU A 117 16.57 7.73 -0.58
N LEU A 118 16.44 6.47 -0.15
CA LEU A 118 17.27 5.87 0.90
C LEU A 118 18.75 5.80 0.48
N SER A 119 19.04 5.46 -0.78
CA SER A 119 20.44 5.36 -1.24
C SER A 119 21.18 6.69 -1.13
N LEU A 120 20.49 7.82 -1.34
CA LEU A 120 21.05 9.15 -1.17
C LEU A 120 21.50 9.44 0.28
N TYR A 121 20.87 8.81 1.27
CA TYR A 121 21.27 8.94 2.68
C TYR A 121 22.44 8.05 3.06
N VAL A 122 22.50 6.85 2.48
CA VAL A 122 23.58 5.90 2.75
C VAL A 122 24.90 6.34 2.11
N GLU A 123 24.85 6.98 0.94
CA GLU A 123 26.04 7.49 0.25
C GLU A 123 26.62 8.77 0.86
N GLN A 124 25.90 9.40 1.80
CA GLN A 124 26.32 10.65 2.47
C GLN A 124 26.85 10.44 3.91
N GLY A 125 26.82 9.21 4.42
CA GLY A 125 27.33 8.83 5.75
C GLY A 125 28.63 8.04 5.68
#